data_AF-A0A2D5UZW2-F1
#
_entry.id   AF-A0A2D5UZW2-F1
#
_cell.length_a   1.000
_cell.length_b   1.000
_cell.length_c   1.000
_cell.angle_alpha   90.00
_cell.angle_beta   90.00
_cell.angle_gamma   90.00
#
_symmetry.space_group_name_H-M   'P 1'
#
loop_
_entity.id
_entity.type
_entity.pdbx_description
1 polymer ?
#
loop_
_entity_poly.entity_id
_entity_poly.type
_entity_poly.pdbx_seq_one_letter_code
_entity_poly.pdbx_strand_id
1 'polypeptide(L)'
;MTEQPINKRKLKILLARKEKLKELVPQKEKNLDECEDSLQKTINALNDMGDDWLDTAQKHKQNMLEKRGERKPKKPRKKLSLKGLSIVLGILWIILLILLLLFVRFPLAPYELPSTESDSFYHFKILEDSSLVMNVSKMWVDPDRDNLTFTLTKTPTLTTTVEGYILTFTPEPDWFGEATFTISAKDSEGAITKSPEMTLEVLDVPDLTLLDYLRLYKAWLIAIIVLIFFLLLIYLAKRKEDADKEEEKARKERQHKVSQQRRALKKQIKTKPKKSPSKKEPTPEERERELEEPFY
;
A
#
# COMPACT_ATOMS: atom_id res chain seq x y z
N MET A 1 -50.92 10.32 77.39
CA MET A 1 -49.72 10.79 76.66
C MET A 1 -48.78 11.38 77.69
N THR A 2 -47.83 10.59 78.18
CA THR A 2 -46.97 10.94 79.32
C THR A 2 -45.65 11.54 78.81
N GLU A 3 -45.51 12.85 78.94
CA GLU A 3 -44.26 13.58 78.73
C GLU A 3 -43.20 13.11 79.74
N GLN A 4 -42.04 12.70 79.25
CA GLN A 4 -40.88 12.41 80.10
C GLN A 4 -40.17 13.71 80.49
N PRO A 5 -39.76 13.90 81.76
CA PRO A 5 -39.09 15.11 82.18
C PRO A 5 -37.68 15.17 81.59
N ILE A 6 -37.45 16.14 80.69
CA ILE A 6 -36.13 16.39 80.11
C ILE A 6 -35.16 16.73 81.25
N ASN A 7 -34.16 15.87 81.46
CA ASN A 7 -33.10 16.05 82.45
C ASN A 7 -32.47 17.46 82.31
N LYS A 8 -32.52 18.27 83.37
CA LYS A 8 -32.05 19.67 83.38
C LYS A 8 -30.62 19.85 82.87
N ARG A 9 -29.74 18.85 83.05
CA ARG A 9 -28.37 18.87 82.49
C ARG A 9 -28.36 18.74 80.96
N LYS A 10 -29.23 17.88 80.42
CA LYS A 10 -29.37 17.65 78.97
C LYS A 10 -29.96 18.87 78.27
N LEU A 11 -30.92 19.56 78.90
CA LEU A 11 -31.48 20.82 78.38
C LEU A 11 -30.44 21.95 78.35
N LYS A 12 -29.61 22.07 79.39
CA LYS A 12 -28.53 23.07 79.45
C LYS A 12 -27.48 22.86 78.35
N ILE A 13 -27.10 21.61 78.08
CA ILE A 13 -26.17 21.26 77.01
C ILE A 13 -26.76 21.57 75.63
N LEU A 14 -28.04 21.23 75.41
CA LEU A 14 -28.72 21.51 74.14
C LEU A 14 -28.91 23.01 73.89
N LEU A 15 -29.23 23.80 74.92
CA LEU A 15 -29.30 25.26 74.82
C LEU A 15 -27.94 25.88 74.51
N ALA A 16 -26.87 25.45 75.21
CA ALA A 16 -25.52 25.92 74.92
C ALA A 16 -25.07 25.57 73.49
N ARG A 17 -25.44 24.38 73.00
CA ARG A 17 -25.14 23.96 71.62
C ARG A 17 -25.96 24.73 70.59
N LYS A 18 -27.21 25.07 70.89
CA LYS A 18 -28.09 25.89 70.05
C LYS A 18 -27.57 27.33 69.94
N GLU A 19 -27.14 27.93 71.05
CA GLU A 19 -26.54 29.28 71.03
C GLU A 19 -25.20 29.29 70.27
N LYS A 20 -24.33 28.29 70.48
CA LYS A 20 -23.07 28.17 69.72
C LYS A 20 -23.31 27.95 68.21
N LEU A 21 -24.38 27.26 67.83
CA LEU A 21 -24.79 27.11 66.43
C LEU A 21 -25.34 28.41 65.83
N LYS A 22 -26.05 29.24 66.61
CA LYS A 22 -26.53 30.55 66.16
C LYS A 22 -25.39 31.52 65.81
N GLU A 23 -24.24 31.41 66.46
CA GLU A 23 -23.06 32.22 66.14
C GLU A 23 -22.27 31.68 64.94
N LEU A 24 -22.17 30.35 64.80
CA LEU A 24 -21.36 29.71 63.76
C LEU A 24 -22.00 29.72 62.37
N VAL A 25 -23.34 29.67 62.28
CA VAL A 25 -24.06 29.61 60.99
C VAL A 25 -23.90 30.92 60.19
N PRO A 26 -24.14 32.13 60.75
CA PRO A 26 -23.97 33.38 60.01
C PRO A 26 -22.53 33.64 59.57
N GLN A 27 -21.55 33.21 60.37
CA GLN A 27 -20.14 33.36 60.03
C GLN A 27 -19.73 32.46 58.85
N LYS A 28 -20.30 31.26 58.78
CA LYS A 28 -20.09 30.35 57.64
C LYS A 28 -20.78 30.84 56.37
N GLU A 29 -21.99 31.38 56.48
CA GLU A 29 -22.73 31.96 55.35
C GLU A 29 -21.99 33.18 54.79
N LYS A 30 -21.54 34.11 55.65
CA LYS A 30 -20.76 35.28 55.21
C LYS A 30 -19.45 34.89 54.51
N ASN A 31 -18.74 33.87 55.01
CA ASN A 31 -17.52 33.37 54.37
C ASN A 31 -17.81 32.68 53.01
N LEU A 32 -19.02 32.12 52.84
CA LEU A 32 -19.43 31.50 51.59
C LEU A 32 -19.78 32.58 50.55
N ASP A 33 -20.50 33.62 50.97
CA ASP A 33 -20.85 34.78 50.12
C ASP A 33 -19.59 35.53 49.66
N GLU A 34 -18.61 35.77 50.55
CA GLU A 34 -17.32 36.38 50.18
C GLU A 34 -16.50 35.50 49.21
N CYS A 35 -16.65 34.18 49.31
CA CYS A 35 -16.00 33.25 48.39
C CYS A 35 -16.68 33.25 47.02
N GLU A 36 -18.01 33.31 46.97
CA GLU A 36 -18.82 33.37 45.74
C GLU A 36 -18.61 34.69 44.99
N ASP A 37 -18.55 35.83 45.68
CA ASP A 37 -18.22 37.14 45.10
C ASP A 37 -16.81 37.16 44.50
N SER A 38 -15.83 36.56 45.19
CA SER A 38 -14.46 36.43 44.70
C SER A 38 -14.39 35.55 43.44
N LEU A 39 -15.13 34.45 43.42
CA LEU A 39 -15.25 33.57 42.26
C LEU A 39 -15.91 34.28 41.08
N GLN A 40 -17.00 35.01 41.31
CA GLN A 40 -17.70 35.74 40.26
C GLN A 40 -16.83 36.86 39.66
N LYS A 41 -16.07 37.56 40.50
CA LYS A 41 -15.09 38.55 40.04
C LYS A 41 -13.99 37.94 39.18
N THR A 42 -13.53 36.73 39.54
CA THR A 42 -12.52 36.00 38.78
C THR A 42 -13.06 35.49 37.44
N ILE A 43 -14.30 35.02 37.41
CA ILE A 43 -15.00 34.59 36.19
C ILE A 43 -15.19 35.76 35.23
N ASN A 44 -15.62 36.92 35.73
CA ASN A 44 -15.80 38.11 34.90
C ASN A 44 -14.46 38.58 34.30
N ALA A 45 -13.39 38.60 35.10
CA ALA A 45 -12.05 38.94 34.60
C ALA A 45 -11.55 37.96 33.52
N LEU A 46 -11.85 36.67 33.65
CA LEU A 46 -11.49 35.67 32.64
C LEU A 46 -12.28 35.84 31.33
N ASN A 47 -13.55 36.22 31.41
CA ASN A 47 -14.37 36.51 30.23
C ASN A 47 -13.85 37.76 29.49
N ASP A 48 -13.53 38.82 30.22
CA ASP A 48 -12.96 40.06 29.64
C ASP A 48 -11.64 39.78 28.91
N MET A 49 -10.78 38.92 29.47
CA MET A 49 -9.54 38.48 28.83
C MET A 49 -9.78 37.63 27.56
N GLY A 50 -10.86 36.83 27.55
CA GLY A 50 -11.27 36.05 26.39
C GLY A 50 -11.73 36.93 25.22
N ASP A 51 -12.50 37.97 25.53
CA ASP A 51 -13.00 38.92 24.53
C ASP A 51 -11.87 39.78 23.93
N ASP A 52 -10.91 40.23 24.75
CA ASP A 52 -9.72 40.97 24.30
C ASP A 52 -8.82 40.12 23.38
N TRP A 53 -8.66 38.83 23.72
CA TRP A 53 -7.92 37.90 22.87
C TRP A 53 -8.63 37.66 21.52
N LEU A 54 -9.97 37.57 21.53
CA LEU A 54 -10.76 37.38 20.32
C LEU A 54 -10.69 38.59 19.39
N ASP A 55 -10.78 39.82 19.93
CA ASP A 55 -10.64 41.05 19.14
C ASP A 55 -9.22 41.16 18.56
N THR A 56 -8.20 40.87 19.36
CA THR A 56 -6.80 40.85 18.90
C THR A 56 -6.59 39.86 17.75
N ALA A 57 -7.16 38.65 17.84
CA ALA A 57 -7.08 37.63 16.79
C ALA A 57 -7.81 38.08 15.51
N GLN A 58 -8.98 38.71 15.62
CA GLN A 58 -9.73 39.24 14.48
C GLN A 58 -8.98 40.39 13.79
N LYS A 59 -8.41 41.31 14.57
CA LYS A 59 -7.61 42.43 14.05
C LYS A 59 -6.35 41.93 13.34
N HIS A 60 -5.68 40.91 13.88
CA HIS A 60 -4.55 40.27 13.22
C HIS A 60 -4.96 39.59 11.90
N LYS A 61 -6.12 38.91 11.87
CA LYS A 61 -6.67 38.30 10.66
C LYS A 61 -7.01 39.34 9.59
N GLN A 62 -7.61 40.48 9.96
CA GLN A 62 -7.90 41.58 9.03
C GLN A 62 -6.62 42.20 8.46
N ASN A 63 -5.64 42.51 9.30
CA ASN A 63 -4.32 43.00 8.87
C ASN A 63 -3.61 42.01 7.93
N MET A 64 -3.76 40.70 8.16
CA MET A 64 -3.21 39.66 7.29
C MET A 64 -3.95 39.57 5.94
N LEU A 65 -5.26 39.84 5.89
CA LEU A 65 -6.05 39.88 4.66
C LEU A 65 -5.75 41.14 3.84
N GLU A 66 -5.60 42.29 4.48
CA GLU A 66 -5.21 43.56 3.85
C GLU A 66 -3.81 43.47 3.22
N LYS A 67 -2.83 42.94 3.97
CA LYS A 67 -1.48 42.62 3.43
C LYS A 67 -1.50 41.58 2.30
N ARG A 68 -2.57 40.78 2.17
CA ARG A 68 -2.76 39.84 1.06
C ARG A 68 -3.37 40.51 -0.17
N GLY A 69 -4.26 41.49 0.01
CA GLY A 69 -4.88 42.29 -1.05
C GLY A 69 -3.92 43.28 -1.71
N GLU A 70 -2.97 43.84 -0.94
CA GLU A 70 -2.01 44.83 -1.44
C GLU A 70 -0.77 44.24 -2.14
N ARG A 71 -0.54 42.92 -2.03
CA ARG A 71 0.57 42.28 -2.75
C ARG A 71 0.28 42.25 -4.24
N LYS A 72 0.87 43.19 -4.99
CA LYS A 72 0.98 43.14 -6.46
C LYS A 72 1.33 41.71 -6.91
N PRO A 73 0.73 41.18 -7.98
CA PRO A 73 0.94 39.79 -8.38
C PRO A 73 2.43 39.55 -8.60
N LYS A 74 3.05 38.74 -7.73
CA LYS A 74 4.41 38.24 -7.98
C LYS A 74 4.35 37.50 -9.30
N LYS A 75 5.18 37.91 -10.27
CA LYS A 75 5.38 37.19 -11.54
C LYS A 75 5.45 35.69 -11.23
N PRO A 76 4.75 34.81 -11.99
CA PRO A 76 4.77 33.39 -11.69
C PRO A 76 6.23 32.95 -11.68
N ARG A 77 6.75 32.55 -10.50
CA ARG A 77 8.01 31.81 -10.44
C ARG A 77 7.77 30.60 -11.34
N LYS A 78 8.56 30.47 -12.42
CA LYS A 78 8.54 29.28 -13.27
C LYS A 78 8.60 28.09 -12.31
N LYS A 79 7.48 27.36 -12.16
CA LYS A 79 7.48 26.09 -11.43
C LYS A 79 8.46 25.24 -12.21
N LEU A 80 9.64 24.99 -11.64
CA LEU A 80 10.55 24.00 -12.19
C LEU A 80 9.73 22.71 -12.26
N SER A 81 9.51 22.21 -13.47
CA SER A 81 8.64 21.06 -13.71
C SER A 81 9.27 19.83 -13.08
N LEU A 82 8.88 19.51 -11.83
CA LEU A 82 9.31 18.30 -11.10
C LEU A 82 8.96 17.01 -11.85
N LYS A 83 8.11 17.07 -12.89
CA LYS A 83 7.74 15.91 -13.70
C LYS A 83 8.96 15.24 -14.33
N GLY A 84 9.93 16.01 -14.83
CA GLY A 84 11.16 15.46 -15.42
C GLY A 84 12.12 14.86 -14.39
N LEU A 85 12.21 15.45 -13.19
CA LEU A 85 13.07 14.97 -12.12
C LEU A 85 12.62 13.58 -11.62
N SER A 86 11.31 13.35 -11.52
CA SER A 86 10.75 12.06 -11.08
C SER A 86 11.07 10.91 -12.04
N ILE A 87 11.11 11.18 -13.34
CA ILE A 87 11.43 10.16 -14.36
C ILE A 87 12.91 9.79 -14.28
N VAL A 88 13.80 10.79 -14.14
CA VAL A 88 15.25 10.56 -14.03
C VAL A 88 15.57 9.79 -12.76
N LEU A 89 14.96 10.14 -11.61
CA LEU A 89 15.12 9.36 -10.38
C LEU A 89 14.59 7.94 -10.51
N GLY A 90 13.46 7.73 -11.20
CA GLY A 90 12.92 6.40 -11.47
C GLY A 90 13.86 5.54 -12.31
N ILE A 91 14.44 6.10 -13.38
CA ILE A 91 15.43 5.41 -14.22
C ILE A 91 16.69 5.08 -13.41
N LEU A 92 17.18 6.02 -12.60
CA LEU A 92 18.34 5.79 -11.72
C LEU A 92 18.08 4.65 -10.73
N TRP A 93 16.85 4.54 -10.21
CA TRP A 93 16.45 3.49 -9.30
C TRP A 93 16.36 2.12 -9.99
N ILE A 94 15.85 2.07 -11.22
CA ILE A 94 15.83 0.84 -12.04
C ILE A 94 17.24 0.40 -12.36
N ILE A 95 18.14 1.32 -12.73
CA ILE A 95 19.56 1.02 -12.98
C ILE A 95 20.23 0.49 -11.71
N LEU A 96 19.95 1.10 -10.55
CA LEU A 96 20.46 0.63 -9.25
C LEU A 96 19.95 -0.78 -8.93
N LEU A 97 18.67 -1.07 -9.20
CA LEU A 97 18.08 -2.39 -9.01
C LEU A 97 18.70 -3.43 -9.94
N ILE A 98 18.90 -3.09 -11.22
CA ILE A 98 19.60 -3.96 -12.18
C ILE A 98 21.04 -4.21 -11.74
N LEU A 99 21.77 -3.18 -11.29
CA LEU A 99 23.12 -3.33 -10.76
C LEU A 99 23.15 -4.22 -9.51
N LEU A 100 22.19 -4.08 -8.59
CA LEU A 100 22.04 -4.95 -7.43
C LEU A 100 21.81 -6.40 -7.86
N LEU A 101 20.93 -6.63 -8.84
CA LEU A 101 20.65 -7.96 -9.38
C LEU A 101 21.83 -8.56 -10.17
N LEU A 102 22.69 -7.73 -10.76
CA LEU A 102 23.92 -8.18 -11.41
C LEU A 102 25.04 -8.49 -10.40
N PHE A 103 25.10 -7.76 -9.28
CA PHE A 103 26.09 -7.97 -8.22
C PHE A 103 25.74 -9.16 -7.31
N VAL A 104 24.45 -9.38 -7.06
CA VAL A 104 23.96 -10.60 -6.42
C VAL A 104 23.90 -11.66 -7.51
N ARG A 105 24.97 -12.44 -7.70
CA ARG A 105 24.99 -13.55 -8.64
C ARG A 105 23.71 -14.37 -8.47
N PHE A 106 22.91 -14.49 -9.54
CA PHE A 106 21.74 -15.35 -9.49
C PHE A 106 22.21 -16.73 -9.04
N PRO A 107 21.65 -17.31 -7.97
CA PRO A 107 22.00 -18.66 -7.59
C PRO A 107 21.63 -19.53 -8.79
N LEU A 108 22.65 -19.93 -9.55
CA LEU A 108 22.54 -21.00 -10.52
C LEU A 108 21.96 -22.22 -9.77
N ALA A 109 21.31 -23.13 -10.50
CA ALA A 109 20.81 -24.35 -9.90
C ALA A 109 21.88 -24.95 -8.98
N PRO A 110 21.51 -25.48 -7.80
CA PRO A 110 22.46 -25.93 -6.79
C PRO A 110 23.35 -27.09 -7.28
N TYR A 111 23.06 -27.64 -8.45
CA TYR A 111 23.83 -28.67 -9.14
C TYR A 111 24.15 -28.22 -10.58
N GLU A 112 25.33 -28.63 -11.06
CA GLU A 112 25.73 -28.44 -12.45
C GLU A 112 25.06 -29.51 -13.32
N LEU A 113 24.25 -29.09 -14.29
CA LEU A 113 23.76 -30.03 -15.29
C LEU A 113 24.97 -30.62 -16.04
N PRO A 114 25.02 -31.93 -16.27
CA PRO A 114 26.10 -32.52 -17.04
C PRO A 114 26.13 -31.83 -18.41
N SER A 115 27.25 -31.16 -18.71
CA SER A 115 27.46 -30.58 -20.03
C SER A 115 27.42 -31.72 -21.04
N THR A 116 26.64 -31.55 -22.11
CA THR A 116 26.51 -32.52 -23.21
C THR A 116 27.81 -32.82 -23.95
N GLU A 117 28.91 -32.17 -23.60
CA GLU A 117 30.25 -32.49 -24.05
C GLU A 117 30.89 -33.49 -23.07
N SER A 118 30.67 -34.78 -23.29
CA SER A 118 31.53 -35.80 -22.67
C SER A 118 32.80 -35.93 -23.52
N ASP A 119 33.94 -35.55 -22.96
CA ASP A 119 35.25 -35.54 -23.63
C ASP A 119 35.81 -36.97 -23.87
N SER A 120 35.06 -38.02 -23.55
CA SER A 120 35.44 -39.42 -23.72
C SER A 120 34.26 -40.28 -24.19
N PHE A 121 34.48 -41.12 -25.20
CA PHE A 121 33.49 -42.04 -25.76
C PHE A 121 33.01 -43.12 -24.77
N TYR A 122 33.73 -43.34 -23.67
CA TYR A 122 33.43 -44.37 -22.66
C TYR A 122 33.08 -43.79 -21.28
N HIS A 123 32.89 -42.47 -21.18
CA HIS A 123 32.54 -41.79 -19.93
C HIS A 123 31.22 -41.06 -20.07
N PHE A 124 30.25 -41.42 -19.24
CA PHE A 124 28.92 -40.83 -19.23
C PHE A 124 28.70 -40.11 -17.91
N LYS A 125 28.01 -38.97 -17.95
CA LYS A 125 27.60 -38.22 -16.75
C LYS A 125 26.09 -38.08 -16.70
N ILE A 126 25.48 -38.42 -15.58
CA ILE A 126 24.07 -38.15 -15.27
C ILE A 126 23.94 -37.58 -13.86
N LEU A 127 22.76 -37.05 -13.55
CA LEU A 127 22.39 -36.71 -12.18
C LEU A 127 21.82 -37.94 -11.46
N GLU A 128 21.94 -38.00 -10.14
CA GLU A 128 21.07 -38.86 -9.33
C GLU A 128 19.60 -38.46 -9.59
N ASP A 129 18.68 -39.41 -9.46
CA ASP A 129 17.27 -39.31 -9.90
C ASP A 129 17.03 -39.21 -11.41
N SER A 130 18.07 -39.32 -12.23
CA SER A 130 17.93 -39.40 -13.69
C SER A 130 18.27 -40.79 -14.21
N SER A 131 18.02 -41.03 -15.50
CA SER A 131 18.40 -42.30 -16.14
C SER A 131 19.17 -42.04 -17.43
N LEU A 132 20.21 -42.85 -17.66
CA LEU A 132 20.91 -42.89 -18.93
C LEU A 132 20.18 -43.84 -19.86
N VAL A 133 19.73 -43.35 -21.02
CA VAL A 133 19.14 -44.17 -22.07
C VAL A 133 20.09 -44.19 -23.27
N MET A 134 20.58 -45.38 -23.60
CA MET A 134 21.54 -45.58 -24.68
C MET A 134 20.94 -46.46 -25.76
N ASN A 135 20.95 -45.97 -27.01
CA ASN A 135 20.66 -46.79 -28.17
C ASN A 135 21.96 -47.31 -28.78
N VAL A 136 22.19 -48.62 -28.67
CA VAL A 136 23.43 -49.26 -29.11
C VAL A 136 23.37 -49.83 -30.54
N SER A 137 22.28 -49.60 -31.27
CA SER A 137 22.07 -50.19 -32.61
C SER A 137 23.13 -49.80 -33.65
N LYS A 138 23.85 -48.70 -33.44
CA LYS A 138 24.94 -48.23 -34.31
C LYS A 138 26.33 -48.56 -33.78
N MET A 139 26.43 -49.04 -32.55
CA MET A 139 27.70 -49.36 -31.89
C MET A 139 28.13 -50.81 -32.13
N TRP A 140 27.19 -51.67 -32.54
CA TRP A 140 27.38 -53.09 -32.75
C TRP A 140 26.89 -53.48 -34.13
N VAL A 141 27.67 -54.30 -34.83
CA VAL A 141 27.33 -54.85 -36.14
C VAL A 141 27.70 -56.31 -36.14
N ASP A 142 26.74 -57.16 -36.48
CA ASP A 142 26.99 -58.55 -36.80
C ASP A 142 27.39 -58.67 -38.29
N PRO A 143 28.54 -59.28 -38.64
CA PRO A 143 28.99 -59.42 -40.03
C PRO A 143 28.00 -60.20 -40.92
N ASP A 144 27.30 -61.18 -40.35
CA ASP A 144 26.32 -62.02 -41.02
C ASP A 144 24.90 -61.42 -40.97
N ARG A 145 24.76 -60.29 -40.25
CA ARG A 145 23.53 -59.50 -40.05
C ARG A 145 22.48 -60.22 -39.20
N ASP A 146 22.94 -61.08 -38.31
CA ASP A 146 22.10 -61.70 -37.31
C ASP A 146 21.60 -60.69 -36.28
N ASN A 147 20.46 -61.00 -35.66
CA ASN A 147 19.93 -60.16 -34.61
C ASN A 147 20.74 -60.34 -33.32
N LEU A 148 21.13 -59.23 -32.70
CA LEU A 148 21.95 -59.24 -31.49
C LEU A 148 21.08 -59.15 -30.24
N THR A 149 21.44 -59.93 -29.23
CA THR A 149 20.90 -59.84 -27.88
C THR A 149 21.95 -59.26 -26.94
N PHE A 150 21.55 -58.33 -26.08
CA PHE A 150 22.47 -57.62 -25.19
C PHE A 150 22.31 -58.06 -23.75
N THR A 151 23.41 -58.15 -23.03
CA THR A 151 23.43 -58.29 -21.58
C THR A 151 24.41 -57.29 -20.96
N LEU A 152 24.12 -56.85 -19.75
CA LEU A 152 24.90 -55.87 -19.00
C LEU A 152 25.56 -56.52 -17.80
N THR A 153 26.73 -56.00 -17.41
CA THR A 153 27.29 -56.31 -16.09
C THR A 153 26.34 -55.80 -15.00
N LYS A 154 25.92 -56.70 -14.10
CA LYS A 154 25.11 -56.31 -12.94
C LYS A 154 26.00 -55.59 -11.92
N THR A 155 25.60 -54.40 -11.51
CA THR A 155 26.19 -53.66 -10.41
C THR A 155 25.14 -53.44 -9.32
N PRO A 156 25.50 -53.43 -8.03
CA PRO A 156 24.54 -53.21 -6.95
C PRO A 156 24.07 -51.74 -6.86
N THR A 157 24.74 -50.84 -7.57
CA THR A 157 24.50 -49.39 -7.54
C THR A 157 23.62 -48.89 -8.67
N LEU A 158 23.38 -49.72 -9.70
CA LEU A 158 22.55 -49.39 -10.85
C LEU A 158 21.52 -50.49 -11.08
N THR A 159 20.26 -50.09 -11.19
CA THR A 159 19.24 -50.91 -11.84
C THR A 159 19.38 -50.74 -13.35
N THR A 160 19.48 -51.86 -14.08
CA THR A 160 19.67 -51.87 -15.55
C THR A 160 18.58 -52.67 -16.26
N THR A 161 18.09 -52.15 -17.38
CA THR A 161 17.13 -52.84 -18.25
C THR A 161 17.61 -52.87 -19.69
N VAL A 162 17.21 -53.90 -20.41
CA VAL A 162 17.57 -54.14 -21.82
C VAL A 162 16.31 -54.44 -22.60
N GLU A 163 15.97 -53.57 -23.54
CA GLU A 163 14.82 -53.71 -24.45
C GLU A 163 15.30 -53.63 -25.90
N GLY A 164 15.62 -54.79 -26.48
CA GLY A 164 16.25 -54.87 -27.79
C GLY A 164 17.61 -54.16 -27.80
N TYR A 165 17.72 -53.07 -28.56
CA TYR A 165 18.94 -52.25 -28.67
C TYR A 165 18.95 -51.04 -27.73
N ILE A 166 17.94 -50.88 -26.87
CA ILE A 166 17.86 -49.80 -25.90
C ILE A 166 18.28 -50.33 -24.54
N LEU A 167 19.30 -49.69 -23.97
CA LEU A 167 19.81 -49.98 -22.63
C LEU A 167 19.46 -48.79 -21.73
N THR A 168 18.90 -49.08 -20.56
CA THR A 168 18.60 -48.05 -19.56
C THR A 168 19.35 -48.34 -18.27
N PHE A 169 20.01 -47.31 -17.74
CA PHE A 169 20.71 -47.34 -16.47
C PHE A 169 20.06 -46.33 -15.53
N THR A 170 19.62 -46.80 -14.38
CA THR A 170 18.99 -46.01 -13.34
C THR A 170 19.79 -46.20 -12.05
N PRO A 171 20.41 -45.14 -11.50
CA PRO A 171 21.02 -45.19 -10.18
C PRO A 171 20.02 -45.68 -9.13
N GLU A 172 20.51 -46.40 -8.12
CA GLU A 172 19.71 -46.61 -6.92
C GLU A 172 19.41 -45.25 -6.24
N PRO A 173 18.28 -45.13 -5.52
CA PRO A 173 17.93 -43.89 -4.81
C PRO A 173 19.08 -43.40 -3.91
N ASP A 174 19.32 -42.10 -3.91
CA ASP A 174 20.35 -41.40 -3.13
C ASP A 174 21.80 -41.87 -3.41
N TRP A 175 22.02 -42.61 -4.49
CA TRP A 175 23.36 -43.07 -4.87
C TRP A 175 24.01 -42.13 -5.88
N PHE A 176 25.16 -41.57 -5.48
CA PHE A 176 26.07 -40.80 -6.32
C PHE A 176 27.47 -41.42 -6.31
N GLY A 177 28.24 -41.17 -7.36
CA GLY A 177 29.60 -41.69 -7.54
C GLY A 177 29.83 -42.32 -8.92
N GLU A 178 30.91 -43.08 -9.05
CA GLU A 178 31.28 -43.74 -10.30
C GLU A 178 30.90 -45.22 -10.28
N ALA A 179 30.26 -45.68 -11.36
CA ALA A 179 29.98 -47.08 -11.62
C ALA A 179 30.61 -47.49 -12.95
N THR A 180 31.23 -48.67 -13.00
CA THR A 180 31.72 -49.24 -14.26
C THR A 180 30.82 -50.35 -14.75
N PHE A 181 30.70 -50.46 -16.07
CA PHE A 181 29.89 -51.49 -16.71
C PHE A 181 30.48 -51.92 -18.05
N THR A 182 30.14 -53.15 -18.46
CA THR A 182 30.40 -53.64 -19.82
C THR A 182 29.11 -54.14 -20.46
N ILE A 183 29.04 -54.06 -21.79
CA ILE A 183 27.94 -54.58 -22.60
C ILE A 183 28.47 -55.83 -23.31
N SER A 184 27.72 -56.94 -23.22
CA SER A 184 27.97 -58.13 -24.03
C SER A 184 26.89 -58.26 -25.11
N ALA A 185 27.30 -58.36 -26.36
CA ALA A 185 26.42 -58.70 -27.47
C ALA A 185 26.57 -60.20 -27.80
N LYS A 186 25.45 -60.86 -28.03
CA LYS A 186 25.37 -62.27 -28.41
C LYS A 186 24.50 -62.44 -29.65
N ASP A 187 25.00 -63.13 -30.66
CA ASP A 187 24.26 -63.49 -31.88
C ASP A 187 23.38 -64.75 -31.68
N SER A 188 22.69 -65.18 -32.73
CA SER A 188 21.85 -66.38 -32.74
C SER A 188 22.65 -67.67 -32.58
N GLU A 189 23.86 -67.71 -33.12
CA GLU A 189 24.74 -68.89 -33.15
C GLU A 189 25.53 -69.08 -31.85
N GLY A 190 25.50 -68.08 -30.97
CA GLY A 190 26.06 -68.11 -29.63
C GLY A 190 27.42 -67.45 -29.47
N ALA A 191 27.95 -66.77 -30.49
CA ALA A 191 29.15 -65.97 -30.34
C ALA A 191 28.88 -64.78 -29.40
N ILE A 192 29.84 -64.46 -28.53
CA ILE A 192 29.71 -63.38 -27.54
C ILE A 192 30.90 -62.43 -27.69
N THR A 193 30.61 -61.15 -27.85
CA THR A 193 31.62 -60.07 -27.84
C THR A 193 31.31 -59.09 -26.72
N LYS A 194 32.35 -58.60 -26.04
CA LYS A 194 32.23 -57.63 -24.94
C LYS A 194 32.79 -56.26 -25.35
N SER A 195 32.17 -55.20 -24.85
CA SER A 195 32.70 -53.85 -24.97
C SER A 195 33.94 -53.66 -24.08
N PRO A 196 34.72 -52.60 -24.30
CA PRO A 196 35.58 -52.03 -23.26
C PRO A 196 34.76 -51.69 -22.00
N GLU A 197 35.47 -51.51 -20.89
CA GLU A 197 34.89 -50.96 -19.67
C GLU A 197 34.47 -49.50 -19.90
N MET A 198 33.23 -49.20 -19.52
CA MET A 198 32.64 -47.86 -19.57
C MET A 198 32.38 -47.37 -18.15
N THR A 199 32.46 -46.05 -17.97
CA THR A 199 32.21 -45.39 -16.69
C THR A 199 30.94 -44.55 -16.78
N LEU A 200 30.08 -44.71 -15.78
CA LEU A 200 28.95 -43.83 -15.50
C LEU A 200 29.23 -43.07 -14.21
N GLU A 201 29.39 -41.76 -14.32
CA GLU A 201 29.49 -40.84 -13.18
C GLU A 201 28.11 -40.29 -12.88
N VAL A 202 27.63 -40.55 -11.67
CA VAL A 202 26.36 -40.04 -11.14
C VAL A 202 26.68 -38.89 -10.20
N LEU A 203 26.20 -37.71 -10.57
CA LEU A 203 26.38 -36.47 -9.82
C LEU A 203 25.26 -36.32 -8.79
N ASP A 204 25.66 -35.92 -7.58
CA ASP A 204 24.78 -35.59 -6.46
C ASP A 204 23.77 -34.48 -6.82
N VAL A 205 22.51 -34.67 -6.41
CA VAL A 205 21.39 -33.74 -6.53
C VAL A 205 20.87 -33.50 -5.12
N PRO A 206 21.28 -32.38 -4.49
CA PRO A 206 20.90 -32.13 -3.11
C PRO A 206 19.39 -32.13 -2.89
N ASP A 207 18.93 -32.94 -1.93
CA ASP A 207 17.56 -32.96 -1.41
C ASP A 207 17.22 -31.67 -0.63
N LEU A 208 16.97 -30.58 -1.34
CA LEU A 208 16.69 -29.29 -0.73
C LEU A 208 15.28 -29.22 -0.15
N THR A 209 15.18 -28.80 1.12
CA THR A 209 13.88 -28.48 1.73
C THR A 209 13.38 -27.11 1.25
N LEU A 210 12.08 -26.84 1.42
CA LEU A 210 11.51 -25.51 1.18
C LEU A 210 12.26 -24.40 1.94
N LEU A 211 12.74 -24.70 3.14
CA LEU A 211 13.49 -23.73 3.95
C LEU A 211 14.86 -23.42 3.32
N ASP A 212 15.50 -24.39 2.68
CA ASP A 212 16.77 -24.21 2.00
C ASP A 212 16.59 -23.37 0.73
N TYR A 213 15.52 -23.61 -0.03
CA TYR A 213 15.12 -22.71 -1.12
C TYR A 213 14.89 -21.28 -0.63
N LEU A 214 14.13 -21.08 0.46
CA LEU A 214 13.91 -19.74 1.00
C LEU A 214 15.21 -19.08 1.45
N ARG A 215 16.16 -19.83 2.04
CA ARG A 215 17.48 -19.31 2.43
C ARG A 215 18.32 -18.93 1.23
N LEU A 216 18.34 -19.76 0.18
CA LEU A 216 19.11 -19.54 -1.05
C LEU A 216 18.57 -18.33 -1.84
N TYR A 217 17.25 -18.22 -1.95
CA TYR A 217 16.59 -17.20 -2.76
C TYR A 217 16.13 -15.96 -1.97
N LYS A 218 16.41 -15.85 -0.67
CA LYS A 218 15.92 -14.74 0.20
C LYS A 218 16.18 -13.34 -0.37
N ALA A 219 17.39 -13.09 -0.89
CA ALA A 219 17.76 -11.77 -1.40
C ALA A 219 16.96 -11.41 -2.66
N TRP A 220 16.74 -12.40 -3.52
CA TRP A 220 15.92 -12.28 -4.73
C TRP A 220 14.44 -12.08 -4.40
N LEU A 221 13.90 -12.82 -3.43
CA LEU A 221 12.52 -12.62 -2.96
C LEU A 221 12.31 -11.21 -2.40
N ILE A 222 13.25 -10.70 -1.58
CA ILE A 222 13.21 -9.32 -1.08
C ILE A 222 13.27 -8.32 -2.24
N ALA A 223 14.16 -8.52 -3.21
CA ALA A 223 14.28 -7.64 -4.38
C ALA A 223 12.98 -7.60 -5.20
N ILE A 224 12.32 -8.75 -5.40
CA ILE A 224 11.02 -8.83 -6.10
C ILE A 224 9.93 -8.09 -5.32
N ILE A 225 9.86 -8.27 -4.00
CA ILE A 225 8.88 -7.56 -3.15
C ILE A 225 9.10 -6.06 -3.22
N VAL A 226 10.34 -5.61 -3.13
CA VAL A 226 10.72 -4.19 -3.24
C VAL A 226 10.36 -3.62 -4.61
N LEU A 227 10.59 -4.38 -5.68
CA LEU A 227 10.21 -3.99 -7.04
C LEU A 227 8.69 -3.85 -7.19
N ILE A 228 7.92 -4.83 -6.69
CA ILE A 228 6.44 -4.79 -6.73
C ILE A 228 5.93 -3.58 -5.93
N PHE A 229 6.48 -3.34 -4.74
CA PHE A 229 6.11 -2.20 -3.92
C PHE A 229 6.42 -0.87 -4.61
N PHE A 230 7.58 -0.75 -5.26
CA PHE A 230 7.95 0.44 -6.01
C PHE A 230 7.02 0.68 -7.21
N LEU A 231 6.69 -0.37 -7.97
CA LEU A 231 5.72 -0.29 -9.06
C LEU A 231 4.33 0.11 -8.56
N LEU A 232 3.92 -0.39 -7.39
CA LEU A 232 2.67 0.00 -6.75
C LEU A 232 2.68 1.49 -6.38
N LEU A 233 3.79 2.03 -5.85
CA LEU A 233 3.90 3.46 -5.56
C LEU A 233 3.78 4.32 -6.83
N ILE A 234 4.41 3.91 -7.93
CA ILE A 234 4.28 4.59 -9.23
C ILE A 234 2.82 4.54 -9.70
N TYR A 235 2.19 3.36 -9.61
CA TYR A 235 0.78 3.19 -9.97
C TYR A 235 -0.14 4.11 -9.17
N LEU A 236 0.06 4.18 -7.84
CA LEU A 236 -0.71 5.07 -6.96
C LEU A 236 -0.46 6.55 -7.26
N ALA A 237 0.80 6.93 -7.53
CA ALA A 237 1.14 8.31 -7.89
C ALA A 237 0.47 8.73 -9.20
N LYS A 238 0.45 7.85 -10.21
CA LYS A 238 -0.24 8.10 -11.47
C LYS A 238 -1.75 8.22 -11.29
N ARG A 239 -2.35 7.29 -10.54
CA ARG A 239 -3.79 7.34 -10.22
C ARG A 239 -4.18 8.66 -9.54
N LYS A 240 -3.33 9.16 -8.63
CA LYS A 240 -3.55 10.46 -7.99
C LYS A 240 -3.49 11.62 -8.98
N GLU A 241 -2.49 11.62 -9.88
CA GLU A 241 -2.40 12.67 -10.91
C GLU A 241 -3.63 12.68 -11.83
N ASP A 242 -4.15 11.52 -12.19
CA ASP A 242 -5.34 11.42 -13.04
C ASP A 242 -6.61 11.89 -12.31
N ALA A 243 -6.75 11.57 -11.01
CA ALA A 243 -7.84 12.09 -10.18
C ALA A 243 -7.79 13.63 -10.03
N ASP A 244 -6.60 14.20 -9.79
CA ASP A 244 -6.42 15.66 -9.70
C ASP A 244 -6.79 16.36 -11.02
N LYS A 245 -6.47 15.75 -12.17
CA LYS A 245 -6.84 16.27 -13.51
C LYS A 245 -8.34 16.24 -13.74
N GLU A 246 -9.02 15.17 -13.32
CA GLU A 246 -10.48 15.07 -13.41
C GLU A 246 -11.17 16.13 -12.54
N GLU A 247 -10.70 16.34 -11.31
CA GLU A 247 -11.25 17.37 -10.42
C GLU A 247 -11.03 18.79 -11.00
N GLU A 248 -9.84 19.07 -11.55
CA GLU A 248 -9.56 20.34 -12.20
C GLU A 248 -10.47 20.59 -13.41
N LYS A 249 -10.71 19.55 -14.24
CA LYS A 249 -11.64 19.63 -15.37
C LYS A 249 -13.07 19.90 -14.91
N ALA A 250 -13.56 19.17 -13.91
CA ALA A 250 -14.89 19.38 -13.33
C ALA A 250 -15.05 20.80 -12.76
N ARG A 251 -14.01 21.34 -12.10
CA ARG A 251 -14.00 22.70 -11.56
C ARG A 251 -14.08 23.75 -12.68
N LYS A 252 -13.33 23.59 -13.77
CA LYS A 252 -13.37 24.50 -14.94
C LYS A 252 -14.75 24.50 -15.59
N GLU A 253 -15.38 23.33 -15.74
CA GLU A 253 -16.74 23.22 -16.28
C GLU A 253 -17.79 23.92 -15.39
N ARG A 254 -17.71 23.74 -14.06
CA ARG A 254 -18.58 24.44 -13.10
C ARG A 254 -18.42 25.95 -13.20
N GLN A 255 -17.18 26.44 -13.25
CA GLN A 255 -16.91 27.87 -13.42
C GLN A 255 -17.47 28.41 -14.74
N HIS A 256 -17.31 27.68 -15.84
CA HIS A 256 -17.84 28.05 -17.13
C HIS A 256 -19.38 28.15 -17.12
N LYS A 257 -20.09 27.15 -16.56
CA LYS A 257 -21.56 27.17 -16.42
C LYS A 257 -22.06 28.37 -15.60
N VAL A 258 -21.42 28.65 -14.46
CA VAL A 258 -21.75 29.83 -13.63
C VAL A 258 -21.54 31.13 -14.42
N SER A 259 -20.45 31.22 -15.19
CA SER A 259 -20.17 32.41 -16.01
C SER A 259 -21.23 32.63 -17.10
N GLN A 260 -21.72 31.55 -17.74
CA GLN A 260 -22.79 31.61 -18.74
C GLN A 260 -24.13 32.04 -18.11
N GLN A 261 -24.50 31.48 -16.97
CA GLN A 261 -25.70 31.88 -16.23
C GLN A 261 -25.67 33.36 -15.84
N ARG A 262 -24.52 33.87 -15.34
CA ARG A 262 -24.35 35.30 -15.03
C ARG A 262 -24.50 36.18 -16.27
N ARG A 263 -23.99 35.76 -17.44
CA ARG A 263 -24.18 36.48 -18.70
C ARG A 263 -25.63 36.48 -19.16
N ALA A 264 -26.33 35.35 -19.05
CA ALA A 264 -27.75 35.25 -19.38
C ALA A 264 -28.61 36.14 -18.47
N LEU A 265 -28.36 36.13 -17.16
CA LEU A 265 -29.05 36.99 -16.20
C LEU A 265 -28.81 38.48 -16.49
N LYS A 266 -27.57 38.88 -16.80
CA LYS A 266 -27.27 40.26 -17.21
C LYS A 266 -28.01 40.68 -18.48
N LYS A 267 -28.19 39.78 -19.45
CA LYS A 267 -29.00 40.05 -20.65
C LYS A 267 -30.48 40.26 -20.28
N GLN A 268 -31.05 39.40 -19.44
CA GLN A 268 -32.45 39.53 -18.98
C GLN A 268 -32.70 40.82 -18.20
N ILE A 269 -31.73 41.27 -17.38
CA ILE A 269 -31.82 42.53 -16.64
C ILE A 269 -31.80 43.73 -17.60
N LYS A 270 -31.01 43.70 -18.67
CA LYS A 270 -30.95 44.78 -19.67
C LYS A 270 -32.20 44.88 -20.55
N THR A 271 -32.93 43.79 -20.75
CA THR A 271 -34.13 43.75 -21.59
C THR A 271 -35.44 44.02 -20.82
N LYS A 272 -35.39 44.19 -19.49
CA LYS A 272 -36.58 44.59 -18.72
C LYS A 272 -36.94 46.05 -19.03
N PRO A 273 -38.17 46.37 -19.48
CA PRO A 273 -38.57 47.74 -19.74
C PRO A 273 -38.55 48.56 -18.44
N LYS A 274 -38.09 49.82 -18.52
CA LYS A 274 -38.21 50.79 -17.41
C LYS A 274 -39.68 50.86 -17.01
N LYS A 275 -39.98 50.59 -15.73
CA LYS A 275 -41.30 50.89 -15.16
C LYS A 275 -41.67 52.34 -15.52
N SER A 276 -42.82 52.52 -16.16
CA SER A 276 -43.42 53.81 -16.46
C SER A 276 -43.57 54.64 -15.18
N PRO A 277 -43.45 55.98 -15.25
CA PRO A 277 -43.62 56.81 -14.07
C PRO A 277 -45.05 56.66 -13.54
N SER A 278 -45.13 56.49 -12.22
CA SER A 278 -46.36 56.46 -11.42
C SER A 278 -47.33 57.56 -11.84
N LYS A 279 -48.60 57.21 -12.08
CA LYS A 279 -49.69 58.20 -12.06
C LYS A 279 -49.59 58.98 -10.75
N LYS A 280 -49.63 60.31 -10.84
CA LYS A 280 -49.73 61.19 -9.68
C LYS A 280 -50.99 60.82 -8.90
N GLU A 281 -50.83 60.69 -7.59
CA GLU A 281 -51.94 60.59 -6.65
C GLU A 281 -52.68 61.94 -6.63
N PRO A 282 -54.01 61.99 -6.78
CA PRO A 282 -54.76 63.25 -6.84
C PRO A 282 -54.67 63.99 -5.50
N THR A 283 -54.54 65.32 -5.59
CA THR A 283 -54.38 66.20 -4.43
C THR A 283 -55.65 66.24 -3.57
N PRO A 284 -55.56 66.48 -2.25
CA PRO A 284 -56.70 66.47 -1.33
C PRO A 284 -57.87 67.37 -1.78
N GLU A 285 -57.58 68.51 -2.40
CA GLU A 285 -58.59 69.46 -2.93
C GLU A 285 -59.36 68.94 -4.16
N GLU A 286 -58.84 67.93 -4.88
CA GLU A 286 -59.57 67.26 -5.97
C GLU A 286 -60.47 66.14 -5.42
N ARG A 287 -60.21 65.65 -4.21
CA ARG A 287 -61.01 64.60 -3.55
C ARG A 287 -62.28 65.15 -2.89
N GLU A 288 -62.28 66.42 -2.48
CA GLU A 288 -63.45 67.06 -1.86
C GLU A 288 -64.48 67.60 -2.89
N ARG A 289 -64.08 67.77 -4.17
CA ARG A 289 -65.02 68.17 -5.24
C ARG A 289 -65.83 67.01 -5.83
N GLU A 290 -65.47 65.76 -5.58
CA GLU A 290 -66.24 64.58 -6.02
C GLU A 290 -67.38 64.20 -5.05
N LEU A 291 -67.54 64.89 -3.91
CA LEU A 291 -68.56 64.59 -2.90
C LEU A 291 -69.81 65.50 -2.95
N GLU A 292 -69.86 66.49 -3.86
CA GLU A 292 -71.00 67.41 -4.01
C GLU A 292 -71.65 67.38 -5.41
N GLU A 293 -71.87 66.19 -6.00
CA GLU A 293 -72.84 66.06 -7.10
C GLU A 293 -74.17 65.46 -6.61
N PRO A 294 -75.31 66.14 -6.81
CA PRO A 294 -76.62 65.67 -6.36
C PRO A 294 -77.12 64.51 -7.22
N PHE A 295 -77.52 63.43 -6.56
CA PHE A 295 -78.31 62.35 -7.17
C PHE A 295 -79.67 62.90 -7.65
N TYR A 296 -79.91 62.87 -8.96
CA TYR A 296 -81.25 62.89 -9.56
C TYR A 296 -81.54 61.53 -10.19
#